data_AF-A0A526XME2-F1
#
_entry.id   AF-A0A526XME2-F1
#
_cell.length_a   1.000
_cell.length_b   1.000
_cell.length_c   1.000
_cell.angle_alpha   90.00
_cell.angle_beta   90.00
_cell.angle_gamma   90.00
#
_symmetry.space_group_name_H-M   'P 1'
#
loop_
_entity.id
_entity.type
_entity.pdbx_description
1 polymer ?
#
loop_
_entity_poly.entity_id
_entity_poly.type
_entity_poly.pdbx_seq_one_letter_code
_entity_poly.pdbx_strand_id
1 'polypeptide(L)' 'EIKRLHQDIATTMIYVTHDQIEAMTLADRIVLMRDGIIEQQGTPLDLFERPASTFVAGFLGSPRMSFLP' A
#
# COMPACT_ATOMS: atom_id res chain seq x y z
N GLU A 1 0.29 16.59 -8.41
CA GLU A 1 0.59 16.56 -9.87
C GLU A 1 0.87 15.18 -10.44
N ILE A 2 1.63 14.31 -9.78
CA ILE A 2 1.97 12.95 -10.29
C ILE A 2 0.73 12.14 -10.72
N LYS A 3 -0.38 12.23 -9.98
CA LYS A 3 -1.64 11.52 -10.26
C LYS A 3 -2.27 11.86 -11.63
N ARG A 4 -2.07 13.09 -12.12
CA ARG A 4 -2.59 13.55 -13.42
C ARG A 4 -1.67 13.12 -14.57
N LEU A 5 -0.35 13.24 -14.35
CA LEU A 5 0.67 12.68 -15.24
C LEU A 5 0.54 11.15 -15.39
N HIS A 6 0.15 10.44 -14.33
CA HIS A 6 -0.11 9.01 -14.36
C HIS A 6 -1.26 8.65 -15.32
N GLN A 7 -2.38 9.39 -15.27
CA GLN A 7 -3.53 9.11 -16.13
C GLN A 7 -3.25 9.36 -17.61
N ASP A 8 -2.37 10.32 -17.93
CA ASP A 8 -2.06 10.72 -19.30
C ASP A 8 -0.98 9.83 -19.95
N ILE A 9 -0.18 9.13 -19.15
CA ILE A 9 0.91 8.27 -19.63
C ILE A 9 0.50 6.81 -19.40
N ALA A 10 -0.09 6.19 -20.43
CA ALA A 10 -0.55 4.79 -20.44
C ALA A 10 0.60 3.76 -20.45
N THR A 11 1.62 3.97 -19.62
CA THR A 11 2.77 3.07 -19.44
C THR A 11 2.78 2.51 -18.03
N THR A 12 3.23 1.27 -17.86
CA THR A 12 3.38 0.66 -16.54
C THR A 12 4.37 1.47 -15.69
N MET A 13 3.93 1.95 -14.53
CA MET A 13 4.76 2.66 -13.56
C MET A 13 4.89 1.86 -12.27
N ILE A 14 6.10 1.82 -11.72
CA ILE A 14 6.38 1.29 -10.38
C ILE A 14 6.80 2.47 -9.52
N TYR A 15 6.03 2.74 -8.47
CA TYR A 15 6.29 3.80 -7.50
C TYR A 15 6.65 3.19 -6.14
N VAL A 16 7.76 3.63 -5.55
CA VAL A 16 8.25 3.16 -4.26
C VAL A 16 8.21 4.31 -3.27
N THR A 17 7.51 4.12 -2.16
CA THR A 17 7.38 5.13 -1.10
C THR A 17 7.34 4.46 0.26
N HIS A 18 7.71 5.22 1.28
CA HIS A 18 7.53 4.84 2.68
C HIS A 18 6.24 5.45 3.26
N ASP A 19 5.55 6.31 2.50
CA ASP A 19 4.31 6.95 2.93
C ASP A 19 3.09 6.12 2.50
N GLN A 20 2.36 5.64 3.50
CA GLN A 20 1.13 4.90 3.32
C GLN A 20 0.02 5.70 2.62
N ILE A 21 -0.09 7.02 2.83
CA ILE A 21 -1.13 7.84 2.19
C ILE A 21 -0.88 7.90 0.68
N GLU A 22 0.37 8.04 0.27
CA GLU A 22 0.73 8.02 -1.15
C GLU A 22 0.41 6.66 -1.78
N ALA A 23 0.81 5.56 -1.12
CA ALA A 23 0.53 4.21 -1.59
C ALA A 23 -0.98 3.94 -1.72
N MET A 24 -1.76 4.32 -0.72
CA MET A 24 -3.21 4.07 -0.68
C MET A 24 -4.00 4.94 -1.66
N THR A 25 -3.50 6.12 -2.00
CA THR A 25 -4.23 7.05 -2.87
C THR A 25 -3.82 6.97 -4.33
N LEU A 26 -2.59 6.61 -4.66
CA LEU A 26 -2.06 6.66 -6.02
C LEU A 26 -2.02 5.31 -6.73
N ALA A 27 -1.93 4.21 -5.99
CA ALA A 27 -1.65 2.91 -6.59
C ALA A 27 -2.93 2.13 -6.93
N ASP A 28 -2.97 1.54 -8.12
CA ASP A 28 -3.98 0.53 -8.46
C ASP A 28 -3.72 -0.79 -7.72
N ARG A 29 -2.44 -1.10 -7.49
CA ARG A 29 -1.98 -2.27 -6.73
C ARG A 29 -0.80 -1.88 -5.85
N ILE A 30 -0.80 -2.38 -4.63
CA ILE A 30 0.27 -2.20 -3.65
C ILE A 30 0.98 -3.54 -3.45
N VAL A 31 2.30 -3.48 -3.34
CA VAL A 31 3.15 -4.59 -2.87
C VAL A 31 3.84 -4.11 -1.60
N LEU A 32 3.47 -4.68 -0.46
CA LEU A 32 4.11 -4.39 0.82
C LEU A 32 5.28 -5.36 1.03
N MET A 33 6.45 -4.81 1.34
CA MET A 33 7.66 -5.59 1.57
C MET A 33 8.24 -5.31 2.96
N ARG A 34 8.85 -6.35 3.53
CA ARG A 34 9.62 -6.29 4.78
C ARG A 34 10.86 -7.17 4.62
N ASP A 35 12.03 -6.63 4.95
CA ASP A 35 13.31 -7.35 4.91
C ASP A 35 13.59 -8.06 3.57
N GLY A 36 13.18 -7.43 2.46
CA GLY A 36 13.36 -7.97 1.11
C GLY A 36 12.32 -9.02 0.69
N ILE A 37 11.36 -9.34 1.54
CA ILE A 37 10.30 -10.32 1.28
C ILE A 37 8.97 -9.59 1.06
N ILE A 38 8.15 -10.06 0.12
CA ILE A 38 6.79 -9.58 -0.08
C ILE A 38 5.90 -10.14 1.05
N GLU A 39 5.36 -9.26 1.88
CA GLU A 39 4.41 -9.61 2.94
C GLU A 39 3.01 -9.79 2.38
N GLN A 40 2.57 -8.86 1.53
CA GLN A 40 1.26 -8.91 0.88
C GLN A 40 1.25 -8.07 -0.39
N GLN A 41 0.44 -8.48 -1.36
CA GLN A 41 0.16 -7.72 -2.57
C GLN A 41 -1.34 -7.73 -2.90
N GLY A 42 -1.87 -6.66 -3.48
CA GLY A 42 -3.30 -6.55 -3.74
C GLY A 42 -3.73 -5.11 -4.05
N THR A 43 -5.04 -4.88 -4.12
CA THR A 43 -5.56 -3.50 -4.18
C THR A 43 -5.36 -2.80 -2.83
N PRO A 44 -5.34 -1.45 -2.78
CA PRO A 44 -5.30 -0.73 -1.52
C PRO A 44 -6.38 -1.19 -0.53
N LEU A 45 -7.60 -1.44 -1.02
CA LEU A 45 -8.72 -1.87 -0.19
C LEU A 45 -8.51 -3.28 0.38
N ASP A 46 -8.05 -4.24 -0.44
CA ASP A 46 -7.78 -5.61 0.03
C ASP A 46 -6.74 -5.64 1.15
N LEU A 47 -5.69 -4.84 0.99
CA LEU A 47 -4.60 -4.73 1.95
C LEU A 47 -5.09 -4.14 3.30
N PHE A 48 -6.06 -3.22 3.25
CA PHE A 48 -6.65 -2.61 4.43
C PHE A 48 -7.70 -3.51 5.11
N GLU A 49 -8.62 -4.11 4.35
CA GLU A 49 -9.73 -4.90 4.89
C GLU A 49 -9.31 -6.32 5.29
N ARG A 50 -8.31 -6.88 4.59
CA ARG A 50 -7.88 -8.27 4.74
C ARG A 50 -6.35 -8.37 4.84
N PRO A 51 -5.75 -7.82 5.90
CA PRO A 51 -4.31 -7.91 6.12
C PRO A 51 -3.90 -9.37 6.40
N ALA A 52 -2.85 -9.83 5.74
CA ALA A 52 -2.33 -11.19 5.82
C ALA A 52 -1.41 -11.41 7.03
N SER A 53 -0.91 -10.33 7.65
CA SER A 53 -0.10 -10.39 8.85
C SER A 53 -0.40 -9.20 9.78
N THR A 54 -0.05 -9.34 11.06
CA THR A 54 -0.13 -8.24 12.03
C THR A 54 0.76 -7.07 11.63
N PHE A 55 1.85 -7.34 10.90
CA PHE A 55 2.66 -6.29 10.31
C PHE A 55 1.88 -5.51 9.26
N VAL A 56 1.22 -6.19 8.30
CA VAL A 56 0.41 -5.51 7.28
C VAL A 56 -0.71 -4.70 7.92
N ALA A 57 -1.42 -5.29 8.90
CA ALA A 57 -2.50 -4.64 9.64
C ALA A 57 -2.03 -3.41 10.44
N GLY A 58 -0.81 -3.45 10.99
CA GLY A 58 -0.23 -2.36 11.77
C GLY A 58 0.50 -1.31 10.93
N PHE A 59 0.89 -1.67 9.70
CA PHE A 59 1.59 -0.78 8.77
C PHE A 59 0.62 0.05 7.94
N LEU A 60 -0.54 -0.51 7.61
CA LEU A 60 -1.56 0.17 6.80
C LEU A 60 -2.61 0.82 7.69
N GLY A 61 -2.78 2.13 7.52
CA GLY A 61 -3.80 2.91 8.21
C GLY A 61 -3.21 4.00 9.10
N SER A 62 -3.83 5.17 9.06
CA SER A 62 -3.56 6.28 9.98
C SER A 62 -4.88 6.69 10.63
N PRO A 63 -5.08 6.46 11.93
CA PRO A 63 -4.17 5.85 12.90
C PRO A 63 -4.03 4.32 12.74
N ARG A 64 -2.95 3.75 13.30
CA ARG A 64 -2.65 2.31 13.23
C ARG A 64 -3.73 1.45 13.89
N MET A 65 -3.91 0.23 13.41
CA MET A 65 -4.82 -0.74 14.02
C MET A 65 -4.43 -1.00 15.49
N SER A 66 -5.43 -0.95 16.38
CA SER A 66 -5.24 -1.27 17.79
C SER A 66 -5.15 -2.79 17.97
N PHE A 67 -4.13 -3.26 18.69
CA PHE A 67 -3.98 -4.66 19.07
C PHE A 67 -4.28 -4.80 20.56
N LEU A 68 -5.20 -5.69 20.93
CA LEU A 68 -5.48 -6.06 22.31
C LEU A 68 -4.78 -7.39 22.64
N PRO A 69 -4.20 -7.55 23.83
CA PRO A 69 -3.54 -8.78 24.26
C PRO A 69 -4.52 -9.94 24.49
#